data_AF-I4GQY1-F1
#
_entry.id   AF-I4GQY1-F1
#
_cell.length_a   1.000
_cell.length_b   1.000
_cell.length_c   1.000
_cell.angle_alpha   90.00
_cell.angle_beta   90.00
_cell.angle_gamma   90.00
#
_symmetry.space_group_name_H-M   'P 1'
#
loop_
_entity.id
_entity.type
_entity.pdbx_description
1 polymer ?
#
loop_
_entity_poly.entity_id
_entity_poly.type
_entity_poly.pdbx_seq_one_letter_code
_entity_poly.pdbx_strand_id
1 'polypeptide(L)'
;MDNSRKTALLAYQTALNQYYLILSEELEFLDTAWRSLDEVFQGSVAEEFTGFWTRTLAEMEDSRLEVQKILNFIQEIPDKS
;
A
#
# COMPACT_ATOMS: atom_id res chain seq x y z
N MET A 1 20.27 8.17 -20.93
CA MET A 1 19.80 6.88 -20.42
C MET A 1 18.97 6.35 -21.57
N ASP A 2 19.22 5.14 -22.05
CA ASP A 2 18.36 4.54 -23.07
C ASP A 2 16.91 4.57 -22.56
N ASN A 3 15.99 5.13 -23.34
CA ASN A 3 14.58 5.24 -22.99
C ASN A 3 13.97 3.87 -22.63
N SER A 4 14.55 2.77 -23.14
CA SER A 4 14.17 1.41 -22.76
C SER A 4 14.25 1.15 -21.25
N ARG A 5 15.25 1.71 -20.56
CA ARG A 5 15.44 1.52 -19.10
C ARG A 5 14.44 2.32 -18.29
N LYS A 6 14.13 3.56 -18.70
CA LYS A 6 13.09 4.38 -18.08
C LYS A 6 11.72 3.70 -18.23
N THR A 7 11.40 3.24 -19.43
CA THR A 7 10.17 2.50 -19.71
C THR A 7 10.09 1.20 -18.91
N ALA A 8 11.18 0.45 -18.79
CA ALA A 8 11.22 -0.77 -17.98
C ALA A 8 10.95 -0.50 -16.49
N LEU A 9 11.47 0.60 -15.95
CA LEU A 9 11.21 1.00 -14.57
C LEU A 9 9.75 1.45 -14.36
N LEU A 10 9.20 2.22 -15.29
CA LEU A 10 7.81 2.69 -15.21
C LEU A 10 6.79 1.56 -15.45
N ALA A 11 7.17 0.48 -16.12
CA ALA A 11 6.32 -0.69 -16.31
C ALA A 11 5.89 -1.34 -14.99
N TYR A 12 6.68 -1.18 -13.92
CA TYR A 12 6.31 -1.68 -12.59
C TYR A 12 5.14 -0.92 -11.95
N GLN A 13 4.83 0.31 -12.40
CA GLN A 13 3.74 1.11 -11.83
C GLN A 13 2.40 0.37 -11.84
N THR A 14 2.04 -0.24 -12.97
CA THR A 14 0.77 -0.99 -13.09
C THR A 14 0.73 -2.17 -12.13
N ALA A 15 1.82 -2.93 -12.04
CA ALA A 15 1.89 -4.10 -11.15
C ALA A 15 1.80 -3.67 -9.67
N LEU A 16 2.53 -2.62 -9.28
CA LEU A 16 2.49 -2.09 -7.92
C LEU A 16 1.09 -1.60 -7.55
N ASN A 17 0.42 -0.86 -8.44
CA ASN A 17 -0.96 -0.42 -8.22
C ASN A 17 -1.93 -1.59 -8.05
N GLN A 18 -1.78 -2.67 -8.83
CA GLN A 18 -2.59 -3.88 -8.68
C GLN A 18 -2.33 -4.56 -7.33
N TYR A 19 -1.07 -4.69 -6.91
CA TYR A 19 -0.74 -5.27 -5.61
C TYR A 19 -1.30 -4.44 -4.45
N TYR A 20 -1.21 -3.11 -4.52
CA TYR A 20 -1.79 -2.23 -3.50
C TYR A 20 -3.32 -2.34 -3.43
N LEU A 21 -4.00 -2.47 -4.58
CA LEU A 21 -5.44 -2.68 -4.62
C LEU A 21 -5.84 -4.00 -3.94
N ILE A 22 -5.23 -5.11 -4.36
CA ILE A 22 -5.50 -6.44 -3.78
C ILE A 22 -5.24 -6.42 -2.28
N LEU A 23 -4.10 -5.88 -1.87
CA LEU A 23 -3.75 -5.84 -0.45
C LEU A 23 -4.73 -4.97 0.36
N SER A 24 -5.23 -3.88 -0.21
CA SER A 24 -6.24 -3.03 0.44
C SER A 24 -7.56 -3.78 0.63
N GLU A 25 -7.99 -4.54 -0.38
CA GLU A 25 -9.19 -5.39 -0.31
C GLU A 25 -9.05 -6.49 0.75
N GLU A 26 -7.93 -7.21 0.77
CA GLU A 26 -7.65 -8.25 1.79
C GLU A 26 -7.66 -7.69 3.21
N LEU A 27 -7.17 -6.46 3.40
CA LEU A 27 -7.21 -5.79 4.70
C LEU A 27 -8.62 -5.37 5.09
N GLU A 28 -9.43 -4.88 4.15
CA GLU A 28 -10.84 -4.58 4.42
C GLU A 28 -11.62 -5.85 4.84
N PHE A 29 -11.34 -6.98 4.20
CA PHE A 29 -11.90 -8.27 4.62
C PHE A 29 -11.45 -8.68 6.02
N LEU A 30 -10.18 -8.46 6.36
CA LEU A 30 -9.66 -8.76 7.69
C LEU A 30 -10.27 -7.86 8.79
N ASP A 31 -10.43 -6.56 8.55
CA ASP A 31 -11.14 -5.64 9.47
C ASP A 31 -12.59 -6.08 9.65
N THR A 32 -13.27 -6.44 8.56
CA THR A 32 -14.66 -6.94 8.60
C THR A 32 -14.76 -8.23 9.41
N ALA A 33 -13.87 -9.19 9.16
CA ALA A 33 -13.82 -10.44 9.91
C ALA A 33 -13.55 -10.19 11.39
N TRP A 34 -12.61 -9.30 11.72
CA TRP A 34 -12.35 -8.89 13.10
C TRP A 34 -13.59 -8.29 13.78
N ARG A 35 -14.24 -7.31 13.14
CA ARG A 35 -15.44 -6.66 13.68
C ARG A 35 -16.62 -7.61 13.83
N SER A 36 -16.71 -8.66 13.01
CA SER A 36 -17.74 -9.69 13.21
C SER A 36 -17.58 -10.48 14.51
N LEU A 37 -16.41 -10.40 15.17
CA LEU A 37 -16.13 -11.01 16.47
C LEU A 37 -16.45 -10.06 17.64
N ASP A 38 -17.12 -8.92 17.42
CA ASP A 38 -17.36 -7.83 18.40
C ASP A 38 -17.98 -8.31 19.73
N GLU A 39 -18.78 -9.37 19.70
CA GLU A 39 -19.40 -9.94 20.91
C GLU A 39 -18.38 -10.67 21.82
N VAL A 40 -17.20 -11.03 21.30
CA VAL A 40 -16.20 -11.89 21.96
C VAL A 40 -15.01 -11.09 22.51
N PHE A 41 -14.67 -9.94 21.92
CA PHE A 41 -13.38 -9.26 22.17
C PHE A 41 -13.49 -7.89 22.85
N GLN A 42 -14.56 -7.58 23.58
CA GLN A 42 -14.62 -6.34 24.37
C GLN A 42 -13.46 -6.24 25.39
N GLY A 43 -12.90 -5.04 25.54
CA GLY A 43 -11.83 -4.74 26.50
C GLY A 43 -10.45 -4.55 25.85
N SER A 44 -9.38 -4.71 26.63
CA SER A 44 -8.02 -4.33 26.25
C SER A 44 -7.47 -5.03 25.00
N VAL A 45 -7.97 -6.24 24.68
CA VAL A 45 -7.54 -7.00 23.48
C VAL A 45 -8.06 -6.35 22.20
N ALA A 46 -9.30 -5.84 22.19
CA ALA A 46 -9.81 -5.09 21.04
C ALA A 46 -9.09 -3.77 20.86
N GLU A 47 -8.80 -3.05 21.95
CA GLU A 47 -8.02 -1.81 21.89
C GLU A 47 -6.62 -2.07 21.32
N GLU A 48 -5.98 -3.17 21.72
CA GLU A 48 -4.66 -3.56 21.22
C GLU A 48 -4.71 -3.91 19.73
N PHE A 49 -5.70 -4.70 19.29
CA PHE A 49 -5.90 -5.00 17.87
C PHE A 49 -6.14 -3.72 17.07
N THR A 50 -7.04 -2.83 17.51
CA THR A 50 -7.30 -1.56 16.83
C THR A 50 -6.01 -0.73 16.74
N GLY A 51 -5.20 -0.70 17.80
CA GLY A 51 -3.89 -0.04 17.78
C GLY A 51 -2.92 -0.63 16.76
N PHE A 52 -2.83 -1.96 16.66
CA PHE A 52 -2.04 -2.61 15.60
C PHE A 52 -2.60 -2.30 14.21
N TRP A 53 -3.91 -2.42 14.04
CA TRP A 53 -4.61 -2.18 12.78
C TRP A 53 -4.36 -0.78 12.22
N THR A 54 -4.58 0.25 13.05
CA THR A 54 -4.39 1.65 12.66
C THR A 54 -2.95 1.94 12.27
N ARG A 55 -1.96 1.40 13.01
CA ARG A 55 -0.54 1.58 12.66
C ARG A 55 -0.19 0.91 11.34
N THR A 56 -0.62 -0.34 11.13
CA THR A 56 -0.36 -1.07 9.89
C THR A 56 -0.91 -0.34 8.68
N LEU A 57 -2.15 0.17 8.75
CA LEU A 57 -2.74 0.93 7.64
C LEU A 57 -1.97 2.23 7.36
N ALA A 58 -1.53 2.94 8.40
CA ALA A 58 -0.75 4.16 8.23
C ALA A 58 0.62 3.89 7.58
N GLU A 59 1.36 2.89 8.07
CA GLU A 59 2.67 2.51 7.51
C GLU A 59 2.59 2.07 6.05
N MET A 60 1.50 1.40 5.68
CA MET A 60 1.27 0.99 4.30
C MET A 60 0.96 2.17 3.38
N GLU A 61 0.13 3.11 3.82
CA GLU A 61 -0.16 4.32 3.05
C GLU A 61 1.11 5.16 2.85
N ASP A 62 1.91 5.33 3.91
CA ASP A 62 3.20 6.01 3.82
C ASP A 62 4.14 5.31 2.82
N SER A 63 4.23 3.97 2.88
CA SER A 63 5.03 3.19 1.93
C SER A 63 4.55 3.35 0.48
N ARG A 64 3.22 3.39 0.26
CA ARG A 64 2.61 3.63 -1.06
C ARG A 64 2.98 5.02 -1.59
N LEU A 65 2.92 6.04 -0.74
CA LEU A 65 3.29 7.41 -1.11
C LEU A 65 4.78 7.53 -1.47
N GLU A 66 5.67 6.88 -0.74
CA GLU A 66 7.11 6.87 -1.06
C GLU A 66 7.39 6.18 -2.41
N VAL A 67 6.74 5.05 -2.69
CA VAL A 67 6.84 4.39 -4.00
C VAL A 67 6.32 5.30 -5.12
N GLN A 68 5.21 6.01 -4.90
CA GLN A 68 4.68 6.96 -5.89
C GLN A 68 5.67 8.12 -6.15
N LYS A 69 6.35 8.63 -5.12
CA LYS A 69 7.40 9.65 -5.29
C LYS A 69 8.56 9.15 -6.16
N ILE A 70 9.00 7.90 -5.96
CA ILE A 70 10.06 7.28 -6.77
C ILE A 70 9.62 7.19 -8.25
N LEU A 71 8.40 6.74 -8.51
CA LEU A 71 7.87 6.63 -9.87
C LEU A 71 7.77 8.00 -10.56
N ASN A 72 7.28 9.01 -9.85
CA ASN A 72 7.22 10.39 -10.36
C ASN A 72 8.62 10.92 -10.70
N PHE A 73 9.60 10.70 -9.81
CA PHE A 73 10.99 11.08 -10.05
C PHE A 73 11.54 10.43 -11.33
N ILE A 74 11.28 9.13 -11.55
CA ILE A 74 11.71 8.43 -12.76
C ILE A 74 11.04 9.01 -14.02
N GLN A 75 9.76 9.39 -13.92
CA GLN A 75 9.01 9.98 -15.02
C GLN A 75 9.57 11.35 -15.44
N GLU A 76 10.03 12.16 -14.48
CA GLU A 76 10.62 13.49 -14.69
C GLU A 76 12.04 13.46 -15.29
N ILE A 77 12.74 12.31 -15.28
CA ILE A 77 14.06 12.18 -15.92
C ILE A 77 13.93 12.50 -17.42
N PRO A 78 14.63 13.51 -17.96
CA PRO A 78 14.56 13.85 -19.37
C PRO A 78 15.01 12.69 -20.25
N ASP A 79 14.26 12.42 -21.31
CA ASP A 79 14.67 11.49 -22.33
C ASP A 79 15.97 12.04 -22.97
N LYS A 80 16.99 11.18 -23.11
CA LYS A 80 18.19 11.59 -23.86
C LYS A 80 17.86 11.49 -25.34
N SER A 81 17.90 12.63 -26.03
CA SER A 81 17.85 12.77 -27.48
C SER A 81 19.00 12.02 -28.17
#